data_AF-A0A8C4RPW9-F1
#
_entry.id   AF-A0A8C4RPW9-F1
#
_cell.length_a   1.000
_cell.length_b   1.000
_cell.length_c   1.000
_cell.angle_alpha   90.00
_cell.angle_beta   90.00
_cell.angle_gamma   90.00
#
_symmetry.space_group_name_H-M   'P 1'
#
loop_
_entity.id
_entity.type
_entity.pdbx_description
1 polymer ?
#
loop_
_entity_poly.entity_id
_entity_poly.type
_entity_poly.pdbx_seq_one_letter_code
_entity_poly.pdbx_strand_id
1 'polypeptide(L)'
;METEDAVFSATDSDKEVCRNAASESEAELGGISRFRSTALSSDGNEEPFENKPNNALSADAINEQPRRSRLKLFNKVMEKSLKKLISDSSFQLFAHTFQPFYKQEPRMTQAIHRQFVKELKDSIEGDIKLLIEEMQLESGLCTLDKLEQEAANREEAAWRPSGVPEDDVSSFLLPYYRSRQKHLQKTVHGLEQENALLAAKVVAQREEIIKKQQQISDQLEQWKDFHKAAENKFSPLYH
;
A
#
# COMPACT_ATOMS: atom_id res chain seq x y z
N MET A 1 18.46 51.92 38.04
CA MET A 1 18.88 50.66 38.67
C MET A 1 18.14 49.58 37.93
N GLU A 2 18.72 49.16 36.80
CA GLU A 2 19.36 47.84 36.59
C GLU A 2 18.32 46.91 35.92
N THR A 3 18.45 46.74 34.59
CA THR A 3 18.93 45.52 33.88
C THR A 3 17.70 44.65 33.49
N GLU A 4 17.57 43.91 32.39
CA GLU A 4 18.50 43.25 31.47
C GLU A 4 17.86 43.09 30.08
N ASP A 5 18.72 43.09 29.06
CA ASP A 5 18.49 42.54 27.73
C ASP A 5 18.29 41.02 27.79
N ALA A 6 17.32 40.50 27.02
CA ALA A 6 17.21 39.07 26.75
C ALA A 6 17.09 38.83 25.24
N VAL A 7 18.26 38.60 24.65
CA VAL A 7 18.49 37.95 23.35
C VAL A 7 17.95 36.52 23.42
N PHE A 8 17.00 36.17 22.56
CA PHE A 8 16.61 34.77 22.35
C PHE A 8 17.28 34.26 21.08
N SER A 9 18.28 33.38 21.25
CA SER A 9 19.01 32.74 20.17
C SER A 9 18.14 31.70 19.48
N ALA A 10 18.04 31.75 18.16
CA ALA A 10 17.50 30.66 17.36
C ALA A 10 18.46 29.46 17.40
N THR A 11 18.04 28.37 18.02
CA THR A 11 18.72 27.08 17.92
C THR A 11 18.29 26.36 16.65
N ASP A 12 19.30 25.97 15.90
CA ASP A 12 19.32 25.07 14.75
C ASP A 12 18.66 23.72 15.11
N SER A 13 17.38 23.51 14.79
CA SER A 13 16.67 22.23 15.06
C SER A 13 15.46 21.94 14.15
N ASP A 14 15.39 22.48 12.94
CA ASP A 14 14.26 22.20 12.01
C ASP A 14 14.69 21.65 10.63
N LYS A 15 15.82 20.95 10.58
CA LYS A 15 16.26 20.20 9.38
C LYS A 15 16.41 18.71 9.65
N GLU A 16 15.34 18.03 10.08
CA GLU A 16 15.33 16.55 10.00
C GLU A 16 13.96 15.86 9.98
N VAL A 17 12.89 16.52 9.52
CA VAL A 17 11.53 15.94 9.55
C VAL A 17 11.13 15.18 8.27
N CYS A 18 12.09 14.77 7.42
CA CYS A 18 11.78 14.00 6.20
C CYS A 18 12.59 12.70 6.04
N ARG A 19 13.03 12.04 7.13
CA ARG A 19 13.72 10.74 7.00
C ARG A 19 13.24 9.55 7.81
N ASN A 20 12.49 9.68 8.90
CA ASN A 20 12.16 8.50 9.71
C ASN A 20 10.66 8.41 10.00
N ALA A 21 9.92 7.78 9.09
CA ALA A 21 8.56 7.28 9.31
C ALA A 21 8.36 5.94 8.58
N ALA A 22 9.32 5.03 8.76
CA ALA A 22 9.23 3.67 8.25
C ALA A 22 9.97 2.71 9.18
N SER A 23 9.50 2.58 10.40
CA SER A 23 9.84 1.46 11.29
C SER A 23 8.92 1.49 12.51
N GLU A 24 8.43 0.30 12.87
CA GLU A 24 7.72 -0.03 14.12
C GLU A 24 6.18 -0.04 14.07
N SER A 25 5.63 -1.05 13.37
CA SER A 25 4.43 -1.73 13.86
C SER A 25 4.36 -3.17 13.31
N GLU A 26 5.10 -4.09 13.91
CA GLU A 26 4.81 -5.54 13.83
C GLU A 26 5.65 -6.29 14.86
N ALA A 27 5.20 -6.26 16.11
CA ALA A 27 5.61 -7.20 17.14
C ALA A 27 4.40 -7.45 18.03
N GLU A 28 3.66 -8.52 17.73
CA GLU A 28 3.31 -9.54 18.71
C GLU A 28 2.39 -10.59 18.06
N LEU A 29 2.86 -11.84 18.14
CA LEU A 29 2.17 -13.14 18.09
C LEU A 29 2.93 -14.12 17.20
N GLY A 30 3.95 -14.76 17.78
CA GLY A 30 4.77 -15.74 17.08
C GLY A 30 5.78 -16.45 17.97
N GLY A 31 5.32 -17.03 19.09
CA GLY A 31 6.04 -18.14 19.69
C GLY A 31 5.71 -19.41 18.90
N ILE A 32 6.70 -19.98 18.20
CA ILE A 32 7.03 -21.41 18.15
C ILE A 32 8.23 -21.60 17.19
N SER A 33 9.26 -22.23 17.77
CA SER A 33 10.52 -22.73 17.26
C SER A 33 10.76 -22.89 15.75
N ARG A 34 11.94 -22.37 15.37
CA ARG A 34 12.94 -22.92 14.43
C ARG A 34 12.64 -24.33 13.89
N PHE A 35 12.48 -24.42 12.57
CA PHE A 35 12.95 -25.56 11.80
C PHE A 35 13.78 -25.08 10.61
N ARG A 36 15.01 -25.61 10.55
CA ARG A 36 16.02 -25.37 9.53
C ARG A 36 15.68 -26.28 8.34
N SER A 37 15.47 -25.71 7.14
CA SER A 37 15.36 -26.49 5.91
C SER A 37 16.41 -26.04 4.91
N THR A 38 17.24 -27.00 4.55
CA THR A 38 18.24 -27.01 3.49
C THR A 38 17.60 -26.83 2.12
N ALA A 39 18.19 -25.95 1.31
CA ALA A 39 17.83 -25.73 -0.08
C ALA A 39 18.25 -26.93 -0.95
N LEU A 40 17.34 -27.42 -1.78
CA LEU A 40 17.66 -28.15 -3.00
C LEU A 40 17.08 -27.36 -4.18
N SER A 41 17.98 -26.91 -5.05
CA SER A 41 17.68 -26.45 -6.39
C SER A 41 17.21 -27.63 -7.25
N SER A 42 16.17 -27.41 -8.06
CA SER A 42 16.07 -28.12 -9.34
C SER A 42 15.47 -27.21 -10.39
N ASP A 43 16.21 -27.21 -11.48
CA ASP A 43 16.10 -26.49 -12.73
C ASP A 43 14.90 -26.96 -13.57
N GLY A 44 14.43 -26.12 -14.49
CA GLY A 44 13.31 -26.43 -15.38
C GLY A 44 12.92 -25.29 -16.32
N ASN A 45 13.74 -25.07 -17.34
CA ASN A 45 13.51 -24.23 -18.53
C ASN A 45 12.23 -24.61 -19.29
N GLU A 46 11.43 -23.62 -19.70
CA GLU A 46 10.76 -23.59 -21.02
C GLU A 46 10.67 -22.14 -21.54
N GLU A 47 11.17 -21.92 -22.75
CA GLU A 47 11.16 -20.71 -23.61
C GLU A 47 10.72 -21.19 -25.01
N PRO A 48 10.44 -20.32 -26.01
CA PRO A 48 9.36 -19.34 -26.12
C PRO A 48 8.50 -19.60 -27.39
N PHE A 49 7.30 -19.02 -27.46
CA PHE A 49 6.57 -18.90 -28.74
C PHE A 49 6.65 -17.49 -29.29
N GLU A 50 7.48 -17.34 -30.33
CA GLU A 50 7.44 -16.24 -31.29
C GLU A 50 6.09 -16.19 -32.00
N ASN A 51 5.50 -15.00 -32.09
CA ASN A 51 4.63 -14.65 -33.21
C ASN A 51 4.74 -13.15 -33.50
N LYS A 52 5.34 -12.83 -34.64
CA LYS A 52 5.29 -11.53 -35.31
C LYS A 52 4.24 -11.62 -36.42
N PRO A 53 3.49 -10.55 -36.68
CA PRO A 53 3.60 -10.01 -38.03
C PRO A 53 3.77 -8.49 -38.05
N ASN A 54 4.22 -8.06 -39.21
CA ASN A 54 4.86 -6.80 -39.53
C ASN A 54 3.89 -5.66 -39.86
N ASN A 55 4.30 -4.45 -39.42
CA ASN A 55 4.37 -3.21 -40.20
C ASN A 55 3.08 -2.38 -40.41
N ALA A 56 2.98 -1.29 -39.64
CA ALA A 56 2.62 0.01 -40.19
C ALA A 56 3.34 1.11 -39.40
N LEU A 57 4.17 1.86 -40.12
CA LEU A 57 4.90 3.04 -39.68
C LEU A 57 3.93 4.14 -39.21
N SER A 58 4.13 4.64 -37.98
CA SER A 58 3.91 6.06 -37.70
C SER A 58 5.13 6.60 -36.99
N ALA A 59 6.06 7.09 -37.81
CA ALA A 59 7.19 7.88 -37.40
C ALA A 59 6.69 9.24 -36.88
N ASP A 60 6.25 9.28 -35.63
CA ASP A 60 6.32 10.49 -34.83
C ASP A 60 7.16 10.12 -33.61
N ALA A 61 8.48 10.27 -33.79
CA ALA A 61 9.39 10.42 -32.69
C ALA A 61 8.93 11.66 -31.93
N ILE A 62 8.14 11.42 -30.88
CA ILE A 62 7.71 12.43 -29.94
C ILE A 62 8.99 13.08 -29.43
N ASN A 63 9.16 14.33 -29.80
CA ASN A 63 10.11 15.26 -29.24
C ASN A 63 9.97 15.18 -27.71
N GLU A 64 10.77 14.32 -27.07
CA GLU A 64 10.89 14.20 -25.62
C GLU A 64 11.58 15.45 -25.09
N GLN A 65 10.87 16.56 -25.19
CA GLN A 65 11.05 17.66 -24.29
C GLN A 65 10.88 17.07 -22.88
N PRO A 66 11.82 17.32 -21.94
CA PRO A 66 11.61 16.93 -20.56
C PRO A 66 10.25 17.47 -20.14
N ARG A 67 9.30 16.56 -19.85
CA ARG A 67 7.91 16.93 -19.54
C ARG A 67 7.96 18.00 -18.46
N ARG A 68 7.49 19.19 -18.80
CA ARG A 68 7.65 20.38 -17.94
C ARG A 68 6.89 20.11 -16.65
N SER A 69 7.56 20.25 -15.50
CA SER A 69 6.93 20.12 -14.18
C SER A 69 5.63 20.93 -14.11
N ARG A 70 4.54 20.27 -13.69
CA ARG A 70 3.20 20.88 -13.61
C ARG A 70 3.19 22.11 -12.73
N LEU A 71 3.95 22.10 -11.64
CA LEU A 71 4.11 23.25 -10.75
C LEU A 71 4.71 24.47 -11.47
N LYS A 72 5.75 24.26 -12.28
CA LYS A 72 6.35 25.34 -13.08
C LYS A 72 5.36 25.91 -14.11
N LEU A 73 4.54 25.04 -14.69
CA LEU A 73 3.48 25.48 -15.62
C LEU A 73 2.41 26.30 -14.89
N PHE A 74 1.96 25.83 -13.72
CA PHE A 74 1.02 26.54 -12.86
C PHE A 74 1.53 27.94 -12.51
N ASN A 75 2.73 28.05 -11.95
CA ASN A 75 3.34 29.34 -11.59
C ASN A 75 3.43 30.29 -12.80
N LYS A 76 3.83 29.76 -13.96
CA LYS A 76 3.90 30.54 -15.20
C LYS A 76 2.53 31.05 -15.65
N VAL A 77 1.48 30.24 -15.54
CA VAL A 77 0.10 30.63 -15.90
C VAL A 77 -0.42 31.68 -14.92
N MET A 78 -0.18 31.52 -13.63
CA MET A 78 -0.60 32.48 -12.61
C MET A 78 0.09 33.83 -12.77
N GLU A 79 1.42 33.84 -12.94
CA GLU A 79 2.16 35.07 -13.23
C GLU A 79 1.68 35.78 -14.50
N LYS A 80 1.45 35.02 -15.58
CA LYS A 80 0.97 35.59 -16.85
C LYS A 80 -0.42 36.19 -16.70
N SER A 81 -1.30 35.52 -15.95
CA SER A 81 -2.67 35.97 -15.70
C SER A 81 -2.68 37.24 -14.86
N LEU A 82 -1.87 37.30 -13.80
CA LEU A 82 -1.72 38.50 -12.97
C LEU A 82 -1.13 39.67 -13.77
N LYS A 83 -0.08 39.44 -14.56
CA LYS A 83 0.49 40.46 -15.46
C LYS A 83 -0.56 41.02 -16.42
N LYS A 84 -1.44 40.17 -16.96
CA LYS A 84 -2.55 40.60 -17.83
C LYS A 84 -3.56 41.46 -17.08
N LEU A 85 -4.01 41.02 -15.90
CA LEU A 85 -4.92 41.79 -15.04
C LEU A 85 -4.38 43.19 -14.70
N ILE A 86 -3.10 43.28 -14.37
CA ILE A 86 -2.45 44.57 -14.07
C ILE A 86 -2.30 45.44 -15.33
N SER A 87 -2.06 44.83 -16.49
CA SER A 87 -1.99 45.58 -17.76
C SER A 87 -3.34 46.18 -18.15
N ASP A 88 -4.44 45.45 -17.88
CA ASP A 88 -5.81 45.89 -18.19
C ASP A 88 -6.27 47.02 -17.24
N SER A 89 -5.75 47.07 -16.01
CA SER A 89 -6.00 48.14 -15.03
C SER A 89 -5.13 49.39 -15.28
N SER A 90 -5.08 49.82 -16.54
CA SER A 90 -4.25 50.96 -16.97
C SER A 90 -4.62 52.28 -16.28
N PHE A 91 -3.62 53.12 -16.07
CA PHE A 91 -3.82 54.46 -15.51
C PHE A 91 -4.74 55.33 -16.37
N GLN A 92 -4.75 55.12 -17.69
CA GLN A 92 -5.58 55.89 -18.62
C GLN A 92 -7.07 55.67 -18.35
N LEU A 93 -7.47 54.41 -18.12
CA LEU A 93 -8.85 54.07 -17.79
C LEU A 93 -9.24 54.65 -16.43
N PHE A 94 -8.33 54.57 -15.45
CA PHE A 94 -8.53 55.14 -14.12
C PHE A 94 -8.70 56.67 -14.17
N ALA A 95 -7.81 57.38 -14.85
CA ALA A 95 -7.89 58.83 -15.01
C ALA A 95 -9.11 59.28 -15.84
N HIS A 96 -9.53 58.50 -16.83
CA HIS A 96 -10.77 58.74 -17.58
C HIS A 96 -12.03 58.57 -16.71
N THR A 97 -12.03 57.60 -15.80
CA THR A 97 -13.17 57.34 -14.91
C THR A 97 -13.25 58.38 -13.78
N PHE A 98 -12.11 58.82 -13.25
CA PHE A 98 -12.01 59.83 -12.21
C PHE A 98 -11.58 61.22 -12.74
N GLN A 99 -12.09 61.62 -13.90
CA GLN A 99 -11.72 62.86 -14.59
C GLN A 99 -11.79 64.13 -13.74
N PRO A 100 -12.87 64.40 -12.97
CA PRO A 100 -12.97 65.62 -12.18
C PRO A 100 -11.83 65.76 -11.16
N PHE A 101 -11.45 64.65 -10.52
CA PHE A 101 -10.38 64.61 -9.53
C PHE A 101 -9.00 64.70 -10.19
N TYR A 102 -8.80 64.00 -11.32
CA TYR A 102 -7.55 64.06 -12.08
C TYR A 102 -7.20 65.47 -12.54
N LYS A 103 -8.19 66.27 -12.96
CA LYS A 103 -7.99 67.67 -13.38
C LYS A 103 -7.55 68.59 -12.24
N GLN A 104 -7.98 68.29 -11.00
CA GLN A 104 -7.63 69.08 -9.81
C GLN A 104 -6.25 68.68 -9.29
N GLU A 105 -6.00 67.38 -9.11
CA GLU A 105 -4.76 66.87 -8.56
C GLU A 105 -4.21 65.67 -9.37
N PRO A 106 -3.53 65.92 -10.49
CA PRO A 106 -2.96 64.86 -11.34
C PRO A 106 -1.92 64.00 -10.61
N ARG A 107 -1.10 64.64 -9.77
CA ARG A 107 -0.02 63.97 -9.01
C ARG A 107 -0.58 63.01 -7.98
N MET A 108 -1.59 63.44 -7.22
CA MET A 108 -2.25 62.60 -6.21
C MET A 108 -2.98 61.42 -6.87
N THR A 109 -3.73 61.69 -7.94
CA THR A 109 -4.43 60.64 -8.71
C THR A 109 -3.47 59.56 -9.22
N GLN A 110 -2.28 59.95 -9.70
CA GLN A 110 -1.26 59.00 -10.13
C GLN A 110 -0.66 58.21 -8.96
N ALA A 111 -0.44 58.84 -7.81
CA ALA A 111 0.06 58.16 -6.62
C ALA A 111 -0.94 57.11 -6.11
N ILE A 112 -2.24 57.45 -6.05
CA ILE A 112 -3.31 56.54 -5.63
C ILE A 112 -3.39 55.33 -6.56
N HIS A 113 -3.39 55.54 -7.90
CA HIS A 113 -3.44 54.42 -8.84
C HIS A 113 -2.23 53.49 -8.71
N ARG A 114 -1.02 54.04 -8.56
CA ARG A 114 0.19 53.24 -8.35
C ARG A 114 0.11 52.42 -7.07
N GLN A 115 -0.38 53.02 -5.99
CA GLN A 115 -0.55 52.34 -4.72
C GLN A 115 -1.59 51.22 -4.83
N PHE A 116 -2.73 51.49 -5.44
CA PHE A 116 -3.78 50.49 -5.69
C PHE A 116 -3.25 49.30 -6.49
N VAL A 117 -2.55 49.54 -7.61
CA VAL A 117 -1.97 48.47 -8.43
C VAL A 117 -0.95 47.65 -7.66
N LYS A 118 -0.12 48.30 -6.83
CA LYS A 118 0.87 47.63 -6.00
C LYS A 118 0.19 46.75 -4.95
N GLU A 119 -0.73 47.32 -4.17
CA GLU A 119 -1.46 46.59 -3.12
C GLU A 119 -2.26 45.42 -3.69
N LEU A 120 -2.95 45.62 -4.81
CA LEU A 120 -3.69 44.56 -5.50
C LEU A 120 -2.76 43.41 -5.92
N LYS A 121 -1.62 43.75 -6.52
CA LYS A 121 -0.63 42.76 -6.95
C LYS A 121 -0.05 42.00 -5.76
N ASP A 122 0.40 42.71 -4.74
CA ASP A 122 1.04 42.13 -3.56
C ASP A 122 0.05 41.25 -2.78
N SER A 123 -1.22 41.68 -2.67
CA SER A 123 -2.30 40.89 -2.05
C SER A 123 -2.54 39.59 -2.81
N ILE A 124 -2.74 39.65 -4.14
CA ILE A 124 -3.00 38.45 -4.95
C ILE A 124 -1.79 37.50 -4.94
N GLU A 125 -0.57 38.02 -5.05
CA GLU A 125 0.64 37.18 -4.97
C GLU A 125 0.80 36.54 -3.59
N GLY A 126 0.44 37.25 -2.51
CA GLY A 126 0.39 36.71 -1.16
C GLY A 126 -0.62 35.58 -1.04
N ASP A 127 -1.86 35.81 -1.48
CA ASP A 127 -2.95 34.83 -1.42
C ASP A 127 -2.62 33.57 -2.23
N ILE A 128 -2.04 33.72 -3.42
CA ILE A 128 -1.62 32.57 -4.25
C ILE A 128 -0.56 31.74 -3.52
N LYS A 129 0.43 32.36 -2.88
CA LYS A 129 1.47 31.63 -2.13
C LYS A 129 0.86 30.88 -0.94
N LEU A 130 -0.01 31.55 -0.19
CA LEU A 130 -0.71 30.96 0.94
C LEU A 130 -1.56 29.76 0.49
N LEU A 131 -2.30 29.87 -0.62
CA LEU A 131 -3.07 28.74 -1.17
C LEU A 131 -2.18 27.58 -1.63
N ILE A 132 -1.02 27.87 -2.23
CA ILE A 132 -0.04 26.83 -2.62
C ILE A 132 0.43 26.06 -1.38
N GLU A 133 0.73 26.77 -0.30
CA GLU A 133 1.21 26.19 0.97
C GLU A 133 0.10 25.42 1.70
N GLU A 134 -1.07 26.02 1.92
CA GLU A 134 -2.20 25.41 2.64
C GLU A 134 -2.71 24.15 1.94
N MET A 135 -2.84 24.19 0.61
CA MET A 135 -3.31 23.04 -0.16
C MET A 135 -2.21 22.03 -0.47
N GLN A 136 -0.98 22.25 0.02
CA GLN A 136 0.19 21.45 -0.29
C GLN A 136 0.33 21.18 -1.80
N LEU A 137 0.03 22.19 -2.61
CA LEU A 137 -0.14 22.02 -4.06
C LEU A 137 1.16 21.53 -4.72
N GLU A 138 2.31 21.95 -4.19
CA GLU A 138 3.61 21.51 -4.69
C GLU A 138 3.80 20.00 -4.56
N SER A 139 3.45 19.41 -3.41
CA SER A 139 3.60 17.97 -3.18
C SER A 139 2.60 17.17 -4.00
N GLY A 140 1.36 17.66 -4.13
CA GLY A 140 0.32 17.05 -4.97
C GLY A 140 0.72 17.01 -6.44
N LEU A 141 1.14 18.14 -7.01
CA LEU A 141 1.57 18.20 -8.41
C LEU A 141 2.85 17.39 -8.67
N CYS A 142 3.81 17.39 -7.74
CA CYS A 142 5.01 16.55 -7.87
C CYS A 142 4.67 15.06 -7.79
N THR A 143 3.71 14.66 -6.95
CA THR A 143 3.25 13.27 -6.87
C THR A 143 2.55 12.85 -8.15
N LEU A 144 1.71 13.72 -8.74
CA LEU A 144 1.10 13.47 -10.04
C LEU A 144 2.13 13.32 -11.16
N ASP A 145 3.18 14.15 -11.18
CA ASP A 145 4.29 14.02 -12.14
C ASP A 145 4.97 12.64 -12.02
N LYS A 146 5.17 12.12 -10.80
CA LYS A 146 5.74 10.78 -10.56
C LYS A 146 4.80 9.65 -10.99
N LEU A 147 3.51 9.73 -10.60
CA LEU A 147 2.52 8.71 -10.96
C LEU A 147 2.33 8.59 -12.47
N GLU A 148 2.36 9.72 -13.19
CA GLU A 148 2.31 9.71 -14.65
C GLU A 148 3.56 9.06 -15.26
N GLN A 149 4.74 9.29 -14.68
CA GLN A 149 5.98 8.65 -15.12
C GLN A 149 5.95 7.14 -14.88
N GLU A 150 5.47 6.69 -13.72
CA GLU A 150 5.31 5.27 -13.39
C GLU A 150 4.27 4.57 -14.27
N ALA A 151 3.23 5.31 -14.69
CA ALA A 151 2.18 4.81 -15.56
C ALA A 151 2.51 4.91 -17.06
N ALA A 152 3.63 5.54 -17.45
CA ALA A 152 3.93 5.84 -18.85
C ALA A 152 3.99 4.61 -19.77
N ASN A 153 4.34 3.44 -19.21
CA ASN A 153 4.45 2.18 -19.95
C ASN A 153 3.17 1.33 -19.90
N ARG A 154 2.09 1.80 -19.25
CA ARG A 154 0.82 1.07 -19.14
C ARG A 154 -0.09 1.48 -20.30
N GLU A 155 -0.36 0.54 -21.21
CA GLU A 155 -1.30 0.75 -22.33
C GLU A 155 -2.77 0.55 -21.92
N GLU A 156 -3.01 -0.06 -20.77
CA GLU A 156 -4.35 -0.32 -20.25
C GLU A 156 -5.04 0.96 -19.79
N ALA A 157 -6.35 1.04 -20.04
CA ALA A 157 -7.17 2.14 -19.54
C ALA A 157 -7.13 2.17 -18.00
N ALA A 158 -6.82 3.33 -17.43
CA ALA A 158 -6.80 3.52 -15.98
C ALA A 158 -8.18 3.23 -15.38
N TRP A 159 -8.20 2.48 -14.26
CA TRP A 159 -9.42 2.23 -13.50
C TRP A 159 -10.05 3.56 -13.04
N ARG A 160 -11.38 3.63 -13.16
CA ARG A 160 -12.20 4.72 -12.64
C ARG A 160 -13.32 4.13 -11.80
N PRO A 161 -13.74 4.80 -10.72
CA PRO A 161 -14.91 4.38 -9.95
C PRO A 161 -16.10 4.17 -10.87
N SER A 162 -16.74 3.01 -10.76
CA SER A 162 -17.91 2.65 -11.56
C SER A 162 -19.13 3.51 -11.21
N GLY A 163 -19.12 4.11 -10.02
CA GLY A 163 -20.27 4.78 -9.42
C GLY A 163 -21.15 3.82 -8.60
N VAL A 164 -20.78 2.54 -8.53
CA VAL A 164 -21.41 1.51 -7.70
C VAL A 164 -20.42 1.14 -6.57
N PRO A 165 -20.65 1.61 -5.33
CA PRO A 165 -19.70 1.42 -4.24
C PRO A 165 -19.38 -0.05 -3.94
N GLU A 166 -20.37 -0.94 -4.07
CA GLU A 166 -20.21 -2.38 -3.81
C GLU A 166 -19.19 -3.02 -4.75
N ASP A 167 -19.21 -2.66 -6.04
CA ASP A 167 -18.29 -3.17 -7.05
C ASP A 167 -16.89 -2.59 -6.88
N ASP A 168 -16.80 -1.29 -6.59
CA ASP A 168 -15.53 -0.58 -6.41
C ASP A 168 -14.77 -1.12 -5.17
N VAL A 169 -15.49 -1.34 -4.06
CA VAL A 169 -14.93 -1.94 -2.84
C VAL A 169 -14.59 -3.41 -3.06
N SER A 170 -15.44 -4.17 -3.77
CA SER A 170 -15.19 -5.58 -4.06
C SER A 170 -13.90 -5.75 -4.87
N SER A 171 -13.68 -4.94 -5.90
CA SER A 171 -12.45 -4.93 -6.70
C SER A 171 -11.19 -4.77 -5.84
N PHE A 172 -11.23 -3.83 -4.89
CA PHE A 172 -10.13 -3.59 -3.95
C PHE A 172 -9.90 -4.75 -2.96
N LEU A 173 -10.97 -5.35 -2.43
CA LEU A 173 -10.87 -6.40 -1.40
C LEU A 173 -10.58 -7.80 -1.95
N LEU A 174 -10.92 -8.06 -3.22
CA LEU A 174 -10.76 -9.39 -3.85
C LEU A 174 -9.35 -9.98 -3.73
N PRO A 175 -8.24 -9.24 -3.97
CA PRO A 175 -6.89 -9.76 -3.81
C PRO A 175 -6.57 -10.26 -2.38
N TYR A 176 -7.07 -9.55 -1.35
CA TYR A 176 -6.89 -9.95 0.04
C TYR A 176 -7.61 -11.28 0.33
N TYR A 177 -8.90 -11.37 -0.04
CA TYR A 177 -9.68 -12.59 0.18
C TYR A 177 -9.13 -13.78 -0.60
N ARG A 178 -8.66 -13.58 -1.83
CA ARG A 178 -7.98 -14.63 -2.61
C ARG A 178 -6.72 -15.14 -1.92
N SER A 179 -5.93 -14.25 -1.35
CA SER A 179 -4.70 -14.63 -0.61
C SER A 179 -5.05 -15.42 0.65
N ARG A 180 -6.06 -14.98 1.40
CA ARG A 180 -6.56 -15.69 2.59
C ARG A 180 -7.13 -17.07 2.25
N GLN A 181 -7.89 -17.18 1.17
CA GLN A 181 -8.42 -18.45 0.69
C GLN A 181 -7.30 -19.44 0.36
N LYS A 182 -6.27 -18.99 -0.39
CA LYS A 182 -5.10 -19.84 -0.72
C LYS A 182 -4.37 -20.32 0.54
N HIS A 183 -4.22 -19.46 1.55
CA HIS A 183 -3.61 -19.84 2.81
C HIS A 183 -4.42 -20.92 3.54
N LEU A 184 -5.74 -20.73 3.68
CA LEU A 184 -6.62 -21.70 4.33
C LEU A 184 -6.62 -23.05 3.60
N GLN A 185 -6.63 -23.04 2.27
CA GLN A 185 -6.55 -24.27 1.47
C GLN A 185 -5.27 -25.05 1.76
N LYS A 186 -4.11 -24.38 1.86
CA LYS A 186 -2.85 -25.03 2.23
C LYS A 186 -2.90 -25.62 3.63
N THR A 187 -3.45 -24.89 4.60
CA THR A 187 -3.57 -25.35 5.99
C THR A 187 -4.49 -26.57 6.10
N VAL A 188 -5.66 -26.52 5.46
CA VAL A 188 -6.59 -27.66 5.43
C VAL A 188 -5.93 -28.88 4.79
N HIS A 189 -5.27 -28.70 3.65
CA HIS A 189 -4.58 -29.80 2.98
C HIS A 189 -3.49 -30.43 3.85
N GLY A 190 -2.72 -29.62 4.58
CA GLY A 190 -1.71 -30.13 5.52
C GLY A 190 -2.34 -30.95 6.66
N LEU A 191 -3.44 -30.47 7.23
CA LEU A 191 -4.17 -31.18 8.29
C LEU A 191 -4.79 -32.49 7.79
N GLU A 192 -5.31 -32.53 6.57
CA GLU A 192 -5.85 -33.74 5.96
C GLU A 192 -4.77 -34.81 5.77
N GLN A 193 -3.58 -34.43 5.32
CA GLN A 193 -2.45 -35.34 5.19
C GLN A 193 -2.00 -35.91 6.55
N GLU A 194 -1.85 -35.05 7.56
CA GLU A 194 -1.49 -35.49 8.91
C GLU A 194 -2.55 -36.42 9.50
N ASN A 195 -3.83 -36.06 9.36
CA ASN A 195 -4.93 -36.89 9.85
C ASN A 195 -4.97 -38.25 9.13
N ALA A 196 -4.70 -38.30 7.82
CA ALA A 196 -4.60 -39.56 7.09
C ALA A 196 -3.48 -40.46 7.63
N LEU A 197 -2.30 -39.90 7.91
CA LEU A 197 -1.18 -40.63 8.51
C LEU A 197 -1.50 -41.14 9.91
N LEU A 198 -2.12 -40.29 10.74
CA LEU A 198 -2.54 -40.66 12.10
C LEU A 198 -3.64 -41.73 12.09
N ALA A 199 -4.61 -41.61 11.19
CA ALA A 199 -5.68 -42.60 11.03
C ALA A 199 -5.11 -43.97 10.63
N ALA A 200 -4.18 -44.01 9.68
CA ALA A 200 -3.50 -45.24 9.28
C ALA A 200 -2.75 -45.88 10.47
N LYS A 201 -2.05 -45.07 11.27
CA LYS A 201 -1.36 -45.53 12.48
C LYS A 201 -2.33 -46.10 13.52
N VAL A 202 -3.46 -45.45 13.76
CA VAL A 202 -4.49 -45.92 14.70
C VAL A 202 -5.07 -47.27 14.25
N VAL A 203 -5.35 -47.44 12.94
CA VAL A 203 -5.82 -48.72 12.41
C VAL A 203 -4.79 -49.83 12.64
N ALA A 204 -3.52 -49.59 12.29
CA ALA A 204 -2.44 -50.55 12.52
C ALA A 204 -2.32 -50.95 14.01
N GLN A 205 -2.39 -49.97 14.92
CA GLN A 205 -2.37 -50.22 16.36
C GLN A 205 -3.59 -51.03 16.84
N ARG A 206 -4.78 -50.76 16.30
CA ARG A 206 -5.99 -51.55 16.63
C ARG A 206 -5.84 -53.01 16.21
N GLU A 207 -5.26 -53.28 15.05
CA GLU A 207 -4.98 -54.65 14.60
C GLU A 207 -4.01 -55.38 15.52
N GLU A 208 -2.95 -54.71 16.00
CA GLU A 208 -2.03 -55.28 16.99
C GLU A 208 -2.71 -55.62 18.32
N ILE A 209 -3.60 -54.74 18.79
CA ILE A 209 -4.38 -54.97 20.01
C ILE A 209 -5.29 -56.19 19.85
N ILE A 210 -5.99 -56.31 18.71
CA ILE A 210 -6.86 -57.45 18.42
C ILE A 210 -6.05 -58.76 18.40
N LYS A 211 -4.88 -58.79 17.76
CA LYS A 211 -3.99 -59.97 17.75
C LYS A 211 -3.57 -60.37 19.16
N LYS A 212 -3.15 -59.41 19.98
CA LYS A 212 -2.78 -59.67 21.38
C LYS A 212 -3.97 -60.17 22.20
N GLN A 213 -5.16 -59.61 21.97
CA GLN A 213 -6.38 -60.03 22.65
C GLN A 213 -6.73 -61.48 22.31
N GLN A 214 -6.60 -61.89 21.04
CA GLN A 214 -6.77 -63.27 20.61
C GLN A 214 -5.77 -64.20 21.30
N GLN A 215 -4.49 -63.84 21.34
CA GLN A 215 -3.46 -64.62 22.04
C GLN A 215 -3.78 -64.82 23.53
N ILE A 216 -4.25 -63.77 24.22
CA ILE A 216 -4.65 -63.86 25.62
C ILE A 216 -5.86 -64.79 25.78
N SER A 217 -6.86 -64.69 24.89
CA SER A 217 -8.03 -65.56 24.90
C SER A 217 -7.64 -67.03 24.70
N ASP A 218 -6.79 -67.34 23.72
CA ASP A 218 -6.31 -68.70 23.44
C ASP A 218 -5.54 -69.27 24.63
N GLN A 219 -4.66 -68.45 25.25
CA GLN A 219 -3.96 -68.85 26.47
C GLN A 219 -4.97 -69.14 27.59
N LEU A 220 -5.93 -68.25 27.84
CA LEU A 220 -6.94 -68.45 28.87
C LEU A 220 -7.76 -69.73 28.65
N GLU A 221 -8.10 -70.08 27.40
CA GLU A 221 -8.76 -71.34 27.09
C GLU A 221 -7.86 -72.55 27.40
N GLN A 222 -6.60 -72.51 26.99
CA GLN A 222 -5.63 -73.56 27.34
C GLN A 222 -5.47 -73.74 28.85
N TRP A 223 -5.40 -72.63 29.61
CA TRP A 223 -5.33 -72.66 31.07
C TRP A 223 -6.60 -73.25 31.69
N LYS A 224 -7.79 -72.91 31.17
CA LYS A 224 -9.06 -73.49 31.62
C LYS A 224 -9.12 -74.98 31.35
N ASP A 225 -8.66 -75.43 30.20
CA ASP A 225 -8.66 -76.85 29.84
C ASP A 225 -7.66 -77.64 30.69
N PHE A 226 -6.47 -77.08 30.96
CA PHE A 226 -5.52 -77.64 31.91
C PHE A 226 -6.13 -77.75 33.31
N HIS A 227 -6.82 -76.69 33.78
CA HIS A 227 -7.46 -76.67 35.09
C HIS A 227 -8.56 -77.75 35.20
N LYS A 228 -9.46 -77.85 34.23
CA LYS A 228 -10.48 -78.93 34.16
C LYS A 228 -9.85 -80.32 34.12
N ALA A 229 -8.78 -80.49 33.34
CA ALA A 229 -8.06 -81.76 33.26
C ALA A 229 -7.38 -82.13 34.58
N ALA A 230 -6.88 -81.14 35.34
CA ALA A 230 -6.35 -81.34 36.68
C ALA A 230 -7.47 -81.70 37.66
N GLU A 231 -8.59 -80.97 37.68
CA GLU A 231 -9.76 -81.29 38.51
C GLU A 231 -10.24 -82.73 38.29
N ASN A 232 -10.43 -83.14 37.03
CA ASN A 232 -10.82 -84.52 36.68
C ASN A 232 -9.81 -85.60 37.12
N LYS A 233 -8.51 -85.27 37.21
CA LYS A 233 -7.47 -86.19 37.71
C LYS A 233 -7.41 -86.27 39.24
N PHE A 234 -7.84 -85.23 39.96
CA PHE A 234 -7.87 -85.19 41.43
C PHE A 234 -9.22 -85.60 42.02
N SER A 235 -10.31 -85.57 41.26
CA SER A 235 -11.63 -86.11 41.68
C SER A 235 -11.69 -87.61 42.05
N PRO A 236 -10.84 -88.54 41.55
CA PRO A 236 -10.87 -89.94 41.99
C PRO A 236 -10.33 -90.18 43.41
N LEU A 237 -9.79 -89.16 44.09
CA LEU A 237 -9.19 -89.29 45.44
C LEU A 237 -10.16 -88.94 46.58
N TYR A 238 -11.44 -88.72 46.29
CA TYR A 238 -12.49 -88.39 47.28
C TYR A 238 -13.69 -89.36 47.27
N HIS A 239 -13.44 -90.64 46.98
CA HIS A 239 -14.32 -91.77 47.31
C HIS A 239 -13.49 -92.87 47.98
#